data_AF-A0A1J5C7C8-F1
#
_entry.id   AF-A0A1J5C7C8-F1
#
_cell.length_a   1.000
_cell.length_b   1.000
_cell.length_c   1.000
_cell.angle_alpha   90.00
_cell.angle_beta   90.00
_cell.angle_gamma   90.00
#
_symmetry.space_group_name_H-M   'P 1'
#
loop_
_entity.id
_entity.type
_entity.pdbx_description
1 polymer ?
#
loop_
_entity_poly.entity_id
_entity_poly.type
_entity_poly.pdbx_seq_one_letter_code
_entity_poly.pdbx_strand_id
1 'polypeptide(L)' 'MNQMTMQVGPNRTIKTIADAARKAVAGALIEVDAGDYVSDVTVWQQDDLTLRAMGGRVRLLAQGRLHD' A
#
# COMPACT_ATOMS: atom_id res chain seq x y z
N MET A 1 -3.08 22.20 -1.79
CA MET A 1 -3.84 21.13 -2.49
C MET A 1 -4.25 20.11 -1.45
N ASN A 2 -5.46 19.57 -1.52
CA ASN A 2 -5.93 18.58 -0.56
C ASN A 2 -5.36 17.20 -0.96
N GLN A 3 -4.55 16.59 -0.10
CA GLN A 3 -3.90 15.32 -0.38
C GLN A 3 -4.85 14.14 -0.08
N MET A 4 -5.10 13.27 -1.05
CA MET A 4 -5.89 12.05 -0.83
C MET A 4 -5.12 11.10 0.10
N THR A 5 -5.78 10.62 1.16
CA THR A 5 -5.19 9.66 2.10
C THR A 5 -5.94 8.34 2.05
N MET A 6 -5.20 7.23 1.93
CA MET A 6 -5.72 5.86 1.93
C MET A 6 -5.13 5.09 3.11
N GLN A 7 -5.96 4.37 3.85
CA GLN A 7 -5.54 3.52 4.97
C GLN A 7 -5.62 2.05 4.58
N VAL A 8 -4.48 1.38 4.66
CA VAL A 8 -4.26 0.01 4.20
C VAL A 8 -3.93 -0.88 5.39
N GLY A 9 -4.61 -2.01 5.53
CA GLY A 9 -4.41 -2.89 6.68
C GLY A 9 -5.40 -4.04 6.75
N PRO A 10 -5.06 -5.14 7.42
CA PRO A 10 -5.95 -6.30 7.56
C PRO A 10 -7.29 -5.94 8.22
N ASN A 11 -7.34 -4.86 9.00
CA ASN A 11 -8.54 -4.34 9.67
C ASN A 11 -9.15 -3.10 8.98
N ARG A 12 -8.59 -2.63 7.86
CA ARG A 12 -9.08 -1.45 7.10
C ARG A 12 -10.03 -1.85 5.99
N THR A 13 -10.60 -0.88 5.28
CA THR A 13 -11.39 -1.17 4.07
C THR A 13 -10.49 -1.65 2.92
N ILE A 14 -9.31 -1.04 2.76
CA ILE A 14 -8.30 -1.47 1.79
C ILE A 14 -7.39 -2.46 2.51
N LYS A 15 -7.46 -3.74 2.14
CA LYS A 15 -6.79 -4.81 2.88
C LYS A 15 -5.35 -5.02 2.45
N THR A 16 -5.03 -4.75 1.18
CA THR A 16 -3.76 -5.10 0.56
C THR A 16 -3.07 -3.90 -0.08
N ILE A 17 -1.75 -3.96 -0.17
CA ILE A 17 -0.90 -2.98 -0.85
C ILE A 17 -1.21 -2.98 -2.35
N ALA A 18 -1.43 -4.14 -2.97
CA ALA A 18 -1.80 -4.20 -4.39
C ALA A 18 -3.15 -3.54 -4.69
N ASP A 19 -4.14 -3.66 -3.78
CA ASP A 19 -5.42 -2.96 -3.94
C ASP A 19 -5.26 -1.44 -3.79
N ALA A 20 -4.38 -1.00 -2.89
CA ALA A 20 -4.03 0.41 -2.77
C ALA A 20 -3.36 0.94 -4.04
N ALA A 21 -2.41 0.20 -4.62
CA ALA A 21 -1.72 0.59 -5.84
C ALA A 21 -2.65 0.76 -7.05
N ARG A 22 -3.66 -0.10 -7.18
CA ARG A 22 -4.68 0.03 -8.24
C ARG A 22 -5.59 1.26 -8.08
N LYS A 23 -5.76 1.75 -6.85
CA LYS A 23 -6.72 2.82 -6.51
C LYS A 23 -6.06 4.18 -6.27
N ALA A 24 -4.75 4.20 -6.06
CA ALA A 24 -4.02 5.43 -5.80
C ALA A 24 -4.10 6.37 -7.00
N VAL A 25 -4.01 7.66 -6.68
CA VAL A 25 -3.89 8.76 -7.66
C VAL A 25 -2.59 9.50 -7.40
N ALA A 26 -2.13 10.27 -8.38
CA ALA A 26 -0.90 11.04 -8.22
C ALA A 26 -0.96 11.95 -6.99
N GLY A 27 0.14 12.00 -6.23
CA GLY A 27 0.22 12.78 -4.99
C GLY A 27 -0.40 12.13 -3.75
N ALA A 28 -0.99 10.92 -3.85
CA ALA A 28 -1.68 10.29 -2.72
C ALA A 28 -0.73 9.91 -1.56
N LEU A 29 -1.26 9.98 -0.34
CA LEU A 29 -0.65 9.43 0.87
C LEU A 29 -1.27 8.06 1.17
N ILE A 30 -0.43 7.03 1.22
CA ILE A 30 -0.81 5.67 1.54
C ILE A 30 -0.27 5.33 2.94
N GLU A 31 -1.16 5.28 3.92
CA GLU A 31 -0.85 4.83 5.27
C GLU A 31 -1.06 3.33 5.38
N VAL A 32 -0.02 2.59 5.75
CA VAL A 32 -0.04 1.13 5.82
C VAL A 32 0.18 0.70 7.27
N ASP A 33 -0.83 0.05 7.85
CA ASP A 33 -0.74 -0.53 9.19
C ASP A 33 0.38 -1.58 9.25
N ALA A 34 1.07 -1.67 10.38
CA ALA A 34 2.13 -2.66 10.60
C ALA A 34 1.64 -4.10 10.36
N GLY A 35 2.52 -4.92 9.76
CA GLY A 35 2.19 -6.32 9.45
C GLY A 35 2.98 -6.88 8.28
N ASP A 36 2.74 -8.15 8.02
CA ASP A 36 3.33 -8.90 6.90
C ASP A 36 2.30 -9.03 5.78
N TYR A 37 2.63 -8.45 4.64
CA TYR A 37 1.86 -8.50 3.41
C TYR A 37 2.49 -9.55 2.50
N VAL A 38 2.02 -10.79 2.68
CA VAL A 38 2.57 -12.00 2.06
C VAL A 38 2.05 -12.14 0.64
N SER A 39 2.95 -12.34 -0.33
CA SER A 39 2.62 -12.47 -1.76
C SER A 39 1.88 -11.27 -2.38
N ASP A 40 1.82 -10.14 -1.69
CA ASP A 40 1.09 -8.93 -2.09
C ASP A 40 1.95 -8.01 -2.97
N VAL A 41 2.57 -8.61 -3.99
CA VAL A 41 3.49 -7.93 -4.90
C VAL A 41 2.70 -6.99 -5.81
N THR A 42 3.17 -5.76 -6.00
CA THR A 42 2.50 -4.78 -6.86
C THR A 42 3.48 -3.79 -7.48
N VAL A 43 3.01 -3.08 -8.50
CA VAL A 43 3.72 -1.98 -9.17
C VAL A 43 2.92 -0.70 -8.94
N TRP A 44 3.60 0.38 -8.57
CA TRP A 44 3.03 1.71 -8.49
C TRP A 44 3.29 2.44 -9.79
N GLN A 45 2.22 2.83 -10.48
CA GLN A 45 2.31 3.55 -11.75
C GLN A 45 2.06 5.05 -11.59
N GLN A 46 1.53 5.48 -10.44
CA GLN A 46 1.21 6.88 -10.18
C GLN A 46 2.41 7.63 -9.61
N ASP A 47 2.53 8.88 -10.00
CA ASP A 47 3.60 9.77 -9.57
C ASP A 47 3.34 10.38 -8.18
N ASP A 48 4.40 10.87 -7.55
CA ASP A 48 4.36 11.66 -6.32
C ASP A 48 3.67 10.99 -5.12
N LEU A 49 3.69 9.66 -5.06
CA LEU A 49 3.12 8.91 -3.94
C LEU A 49 3.98 9.03 -2.68
N THR A 50 3.33 9.12 -1.52
CA THR A 50 3.98 8.93 -0.23
C THR A 50 3.44 7.67 0.43
N LEU A 51 4.30 6.71 0.75
CA LEU A 51 3.95 5.52 1.51
C LEU A 51 4.46 5.67 2.94
N ARG A 52 3.61 5.46 3.94
CA ARG A 52 3.92 5.63 5.36
C ARG A 52 3.49 4.42 6.18
N ALA A 53 4.44 3.82 6.89
CA ALA A 53 4.15 2.78 7.87
C ALA A 53 3.50 3.39 9.14
N MET A 54 2.47 2.72 9.65
CA MET A 54 1.71 3.13 10.83
C MET A 54 1.80 2.05 11.92
N GLY A 55 2.08 2.47 13.15
CA GLY A 55 2.03 1.57 14.31
C GLY A 55 3.13 0.48 14.35
N GLY A 56 4.14 0.55 13.48
CA GLY A 56 5.25 -0.40 13.47
C GLY A 56 5.80 -0.69 12.06
N ARG A 57 6.48 -1.83 11.93
CA ARG A 57 7.13 -2.24 10.68
C ARG A 57 6.13 -2.87 9.72
N VAL A 58 6.14 -2.41 8.48
CA VAL A 58 5.47 -3.05 7.34
C VAL A 58 6.50 -3.89 6.59
N ARG A 59 6.17 -5.14 6.26
CA ARG A 59 7.01 -6.02 5.44
C ARG A 59 6.18 -6.59 4.29
N LEU A 60 6.68 -6.42 3.06
CA LEU A 60 6.18 -7.13 1.90
C LEU A 60 7.05 -8.38 1.71
N LEU A 61 6.45 -9.56 1.82
CA LEU A 61 7.13 -10.84 1.67
C LEU A 61 6.74 -11.44 0.33
N ALA A 62 7.56 -11.23 -0.71
CA ALA A 62 7.19 -11.52 -2.09
C ALA A 62 6.97 -13.03 -2.40
N GLN A 63 7.60 -13.95 -1.68
CA GLN A 63 7.47 -15.41 -1.87
C GLN A 63 7.65 -15.90 -3.32
N GLY A 64 8.47 -15.22 -4.12
CA GLY A 64 8.70 -15.57 -5.53
C GLY A 64 7.51 -15.32 -6.46
N ARG A 65 6.48 -14.60 -6.00
CA ARG A 65 5.36 -14.16 -6.86
C ARG A 65 5.77 -12.97 -7.74
N LEU A 66 5.25 -12.95 -8.95
CA LEU A 66 5.19 -11.76 -9.80
C LEU A 66 3.94 -10.94 -9.41
N HIS A 67 3.93 -9.65 -9.74
CA HIS A 67 2.68 -8.89 -9.74
C HIS A 67 1.79 -9.38 -10.88
N ASP A 68 0.47 -9.38 -10.66
CA ASP A 68 -0.54 -9.72 -11.67
C ASP A 68 -0.69 -8.62 -12.73
#